data_AF-A0A2N6FVS8-F1
#
_entry.id   AF-A0A2N6FVS8-F1
#
_cell.length_a   1.000
_cell.length_b   1.000
_cell.length_c   1.000
_cell.angle_alpha   90.00
_cell.angle_beta   90.00
_cell.angle_gamma   90.00
#
_symmetry.space_group_name_H-M   'P 1'
#
loop_
_entity.id
_entity.type
_entity.pdbx_description
1 polymer ?
#
loop_
_entity_poly.entity_id
_entity_poly.type
_entity_poly.pdbx_seq_one_letter_code
_entity_poly.pdbx_strand_id
1 'polypeptide(L)'
;MSPERRVPEWSIELPIDGTLDLHTFQPRDLGSLIPEYVSACQERGIYDLCIIHGKGHGVLQRSVHLLLERLDEVEAYQQADELRGGLGATLVRLKT
;
A
#
# COMPACT_ATOMS: atom_id res chain seq x y z
N MET A 1 29.72 -29.07 -17.38
CA MET A 1 28.92 -27.86 -17.71
C MET A 1 27.57 -28.04 -17.05
N SER A 2 27.32 -27.28 -15.99
CA SER A 2 26.08 -27.37 -15.21
C SER A 2 24.99 -26.54 -15.90
N PRO A 3 23.73 -27.02 -15.98
CA PRO A 3 22.66 -26.23 -16.55
C PRO A 3 22.29 -25.13 -15.55
N GLU A 4 22.32 -23.89 -16.01
CA GLU A 4 21.83 -22.74 -15.27
C GLU A 4 20.33 -22.96 -15.02
N ARG A 5 19.94 -23.08 -13.75
CA ARG A 5 18.52 -23.15 -13.37
C ARG A 5 17.89 -21.80 -13.69
N ARG A 6 17.20 -21.72 -14.83
CA ARG A 6 16.35 -20.59 -15.19
C ARG A 6 15.19 -20.52 -14.20
N VAL A 7 15.22 -19.49 -13.35
CA VAL A 7 14.13 -19.17 -12.43
C VAL A 7 12.97 -18.63 -13.29
N PRO A 8 11.75 -19.17 -13.21
CA PRO A 8 10.63 -18.60 -13.95
C PRO A 8 10.29 -17.24 -13.35
N GLU A 9 10.45 -16.20 -14.17
CA GLU A 9 10.13 -14.80 -13.87
C GLU A 9 8.61 -14.62 -13.93
N TRP A 10 7.90 -15.13 -12.91
CA TRP A 10 6.54 -14.68 -12.68
C TRP A 10 6.64 -13.42 -11.81
N SER A 11 6.64 -12.26 -12.45
CA SER A 11 6.32 -11.03 -11.75
C SER A 11 4.80 -10.98 -11.67
N ILE A 12 4.20 -11.26 -10.51
CA ILE A 12 2.78 -10.90 -10.31
C ILE A 12 2.78 -9.37 -10.33
N GLU A 13 2.27 -8.78 -11.41
CA GLU A 13 2.05 -7.34 -11.46
C GLU A 13 0.99 -6.97 -10.42
N LEU A 14 1.35 -6.08 -9.50
CA LEU A 14 0.42 -5.45 -8.57
C LEU A 14 -0.54 -4.56 -9.37
N PRO A 15 -1.87 -4.77 -9.28
CA PRO A 15 -2.83 -3.84 -9.85
C PRO A 15 -2.64 -2.45 -9.23
N ILE A 16 -2.48 -1.43 -10.06
CA ILE A 16 -2.44 -0.02 -9.62
C ILE A 16 -3.80 0.59 -9.96
N ASP A 17 -4.78 0.32 -9.10
CA ASP A 17 -6.19 0.74 -9.23
C ASP A 17 -6.65 1.63 -8.06
N GLY A 18 -5.71 2.04 -7.20
CA GLY A 18 -5.97 2.79 -5.98
C GLY A 18 -6.15 1.93 -4.74
N THR A 19 -6.25 0.60 -4.85
CA THR A 19 -6.38 -0.29 -3.68
C THR A 19 -5.11 -1.10 -3.44
N LEU A 20 -4.49 -0.94 -2.27
CA LEU A 20 -3.33 -1.71 -1.86
C LEU A 20 -3.67 -2.61 -0.67
N ASP A 21 -3.75 -3.91 -0.90
CA ASP A 21 -3.98 -4.90 0.16
C ASP A 21 -2.65 -5.40 0.74
N LEU A 22 -2.41 -5.14 2.03
CA LEU A 22 -1.19 -5.48 2.74
C LEU A 22 -1.18 -6.90 3.34
N HIS A 23 -2.28 -7.67 3.27
CA HIS A 23 -2.35 -9.00 3.88
C HIS A 23 -1.35 -10.01 3.29
N THR A 24 -0.88 -9.78 2.05
CA THR A 24 0.08 -10.65 1.37
C THR A 24 1.53 -10.18 1.48
N PHE A 25 1.79 -9.05 2.15
CA PHE A 25 3.11 -8.42 2.22
C PHE A 25 3.72 -8.55 3.62
N GLN A 26 5.06 -8.64 3.67
CA GLN A 26 5.74 -8.69 4.96
C GLN A 26 5.96 -7.27 5.48
N PRO A 27 5.90 -7.04 6.81
CA PRO A 27 6.04 -5.70 7.38
C PRO A 27 7.31 -4.95 6.98
N ARG A 28 8.41 -5.67 6.72
CA ARG A 28 9.69 -5.06 6.29
C ARG A 28 9.65 -4.48 4.87
N ASP A 29 8.73 -4.95 4.02
CA ASP A 29 8.64 -4.56 2.62
C ASP A 29 7.77 -3.30 2.45
N LEU A 30 7.01 -2.90 3.48
CA LEU A 30 6.10 -1.76 3.42
C LEU A 30 6.80 -0.43 3.15
N GLY A 31 8.03 -0.29 3.63
CA GLY A 31 8.82 0.94 3.50
C GLY A 31 9.17 1.29 2.06
N SER A 32 9.29 0.30 1.17
CA SER A 32 9.46 0.51 -0.28
C SER A 32 8.13 0.39 -1.02
N LEU A 33 7.28 -0.57 -0.63
CA LEU A 33 6.02 -0.84 -1.31
C LEU A 33 5.06 0.35 -1.33
N ILE A 34 4.84 1.00 -0.18
CA ILE A 34 3.86 2.09 -0.09
C ILE A 34 4.27 3.31 -0.92
N PRO A 35 5.51 3.82 -0.82
CA PRO A 35 5.96 4.92 -1.69
C PRO A 35 5.88 4.60 -3.18
N GLU A 36 6.32 3.41 -3.58
CA GLU A 36 6.27 2.98 -4.99
C GLU A 36 4.82 2.90 -5.50
N TYR A 37 3.90 2.37 -4.68
CA TYR A 37 2.49 2.29 -5.04
C TYR A 37 1.83 3.67 -5.16
N VAL A 38 2.15 4.59 -4.24
CA VAL A 38 1.66 5.98 -4.26
C VAL A 38 2.13 6.69 -5.54
N SER A 39 3.42 6.58 -5.86
CA SER A 39 3.99 7.16 -7.07
C SER A 39 3.33 6.57 -8.33
N ALA A 40 3.17 5.25 -8.41
CA ALA A 40 2.52 4.60 -9.54
C ALA A 40 1.04 5.00 -9.70
N CYS A 41 0.31 5.21 -8.60
CA CYS A 41 -1.07 5.71 -8.64
C CYS A 41 -1.10 7.14 -9.19
N GLN A 42 -0.23 8.01 -8.72
CA GLN A 42 -0.16 9.41 -9.16
C GLN A 42 0.17 9.52 -10.65
N GLU A 43 1.13 8.73 -11.14
CA GLU A 43 1.48 8.64 -12.57
C GLU A 43 0.30 8.20 -13.45
N ARG A 44 -0.63 7.40 -12.89
CA ARG A 44 -1.85 6.94 -13.56
C ARG A 44 -3.05 7.87 -13.36
N GLY A 45 -2.88 9.00 -12.65
CA GLY A 45 -3.97 9.92 -12.34
C GLY A 45 -4.96 9.38 -11.31
N ILE A 46 -4.53 8.45 -10.45
CA ILE A 46 -5.31 7.88 -9.36
C ILE A 46 -4.89 8.59 -8.06
N TYR A 47 -5.75 9.48 -7.56
CA TYR A 47 -5.41 10.34 -6.42
C TYR A 47 -6.13 9.93 -5.12
N ASP A 48 -7.14 9.08 -5.20
CA ASP A 48 -7.81 8.51 -4.03
C ASP A 48 -7.39 7.05 -3.88
N LEU A 49 -6.82 6.70 -2.73
CA LEU A 49 -6.32 5.35 -2.43
C LEU A 49 -6.99 4.75 -1.19
N CYS A 50 -6.99 3.43 -1.16
CA CYS A 50 -7.40 2.61 -0.03
C CYS A 50 -6.30 1.60 0.30
N ILE A 51 -5.61 1.79 1.42
CA ILE A 51 -4.58 0.86 1.91
C ILE A 51 -5.22 -0.05 2.97
N ILE A 52 -5.43 -1.31 2.63
CA ILE A 52 -6.05 -2.33 3.48
C ILE A 52 -4.97 -3.02 4.31
N HIS A 53 -5.04 -2.91 5.63
CA HIS A 53 -4.08 -3.50 6.58
C HIS A 53 -4.73 -4.44 7.62
N GLY A 54 -6.05 -4.60 7.57
CA GLY A 54 -6.82 -5.47 8.44
C GLY A 54 -7.04 -4.90 9.85
N LYS A 55 -7.86 -5.59 10.65
CA LYS A 55 -8.34 -5.14 11.97
C LYS A 55 -7.41 -5.52 13.15
N GLY A 56 -6.10 -5.70 12.92
CA GLY A 56 -5.17 -6.20 13.95
C GLY A 56 -5.04 -5.27 15.18
N HIS A 57 -4.03 -5.49 16.02
CA HIS A 57 -3.73 -4.64 17.21
C HIS A 57 -3.25 -3.20 16.88
N GLY A 58 -3.58 -2.68 15.69
CA GLY A 58 -3.20 -1.35 15.20
C GLY A 58 -1.71 -1.19 14.87
N VAL A 59 -0.91 -2.25 14.91
CA VAL A 59 0.53 -2.16 14.60
C VAL A 59 0.74 -1.80 13.14
N LEU A 60 0.11 -2.54 12.22
CA LEU A 60 0.25 -2.32 10.79
C LEU A 60 -0.32 -0.95 10.37
N GLN A 61 -1.46 -0.57 10.94
CA GLN A 61 -2.04 0.76 10.79
C GLN A 61 -1.04 1.87 11.15
N ARG A 62 -0.44 1.81 12.34
CA ARG A 62 0.55 2.83 12.77
C ARG A 62 1.73 2.88 11.82
N SER A 63 2.23 1.74 11.35
CA SER A 63 3.29 1.69 10.35
C SER A 63 2.87 2.35 9.04
N VAL A 64 1.66 2.11 8.55
CA VAL A 64 1.11 2.78 7.36
C VAL A 64 1.05 4.30 7.57
N HIS A 65 0.47 4.76 8.68
CA HIS A 65 0.35 6.19 8.98
C HIS A 65 1.72 6.88 9.06
N LEU A 66 2.69 6.28 9.77
CA LEU A 66 4.07 6.80 9.86
C LEU A 66 4.77 6.88 8.49
N LEU A 67 4.45 5.97 7.57
CA LEU A 67 4.99 6.01 6.21
C LEU A 67 4.31 7.12 5.39
N LEU A 68 2.98 7.23 5.46
CA LEU A 68 2.23 8.26 4.75
C LEU A 68 2.57 9.69 5.21
N GLU A 69 2.84 9.90 6.49
CA GLU A 69 3.29 11.20 7.04
C GLU A 69 4.59 11.71 6.43
N ARG A 70 5.40 10.83 5.83
CA ARG A 70 6.70 11.15 5.26
C ARG A 70 6.67 11.35 3.75
N LEU A 71 5.50 11.16 3.12
CA LEU A 71 5.34 11.27 1.67
C LEU A 71 4.78 12.64 1.32
N ASP A 72 5.57 13.44 0.59
CA ASP A 72 5.16 14.77 0.14
C ASP A 72 4.00 14.71 -0.86
N GLU A 73 3.78 13.57 -1.52
CA GLU A 73 2.68 13.32 -2.45
C GLU A 73 1.32 13.21 -1.75
N VAL A 74 1.31 12.88 -0.44
CA VAL A 74 0.08 12.71 0.33
C VAL A 74 -0.46 14.08 0.77
N GLU A 75 -1.70 14.36 0.41
CA GLU A 75 -2.44 15.54 0.87
C GLU A 75 -3.08 15.29 2.24
N ALA A 76 -3.78 14.18 2.38
CA ALA A 76 -4.48 13.81 3.61
C ALA A 76 -4.66 12.30 3.69
N TYR A 77 -4.79 11.78 4.91
CA TYR A 77 -5.22 10.41 5.12
C TYR A 77 -6.11 10.31 6.35
N GLN A 78 -6.98 9.31 6.36
CA GLN A 78 -7.83 9.00 7.50
C GLN A 78 -8.09 7.50 7.57
N GLN A 79 -8.39 7.02 8.76
CA GLN A 79 -8.86 5.66 8.93
C GLN A 79 -10.27 5.53 8.34
N ALA A 80 -10.53 4.46 7.59
CA ALA A 80 -11.90 4.15 7.16
C ALA A 80 -12.78 3.88 8.40
N ASP A 81 -14.04 4.31 8.36
CA ASP A 81 -14.93 4.31 9.53
C ASP A 81 -15.01 2.93 10.21
N GLU A 82 -14.41 2.84 11.41
CA GLU A 82 -14.36 1.63 12.23
C GLU A 82 -15.67 1.39 12.98
N LEU A 83 -16.50 2.42 13.18
CA LEU A 83 -17.71 2.36 14.03
C LEU A 83 -18.78 1.40 13.49
N ARG A 84 -18.66 0.96 12.24
CA ARG A 84 -19.52 -0.07 11.63
C ARG A 84 -18.77 -1.32 11.19
N GLY A 85 -17.68 -1.66 11.86
CA GLY A 85 -16.91 -2.88 11.60
C GLY A 85 -16.12 -2.83 10.28
N GLY A 86 -15.60 -1.65 9.92
CA GLY A 86 -14.91 -1.34 8.65
C GLY A 86 -13.72 -2.24 8.28
N LEU A 87 -13.16 -2.05 7.08
CA LEU A 87 -12.21 -2.97 6.45
C LEU A 87 -10.82 -3.09 7.13
N GLY A 88 -10.53 -2.30 8.17
CA GLY A 88 -9.15 -2.15 8.66
C GLY A 88 -8.29 -1.53 7.57
N ALA A 89 -8.64 -0.31 7.16
CA ALA A 89 -8.05 0.35 6.02
C ALA A 89 -7.80 1.83 6.29
N THR A 90 -6.85 2.40 5.57
CA THR A 90 -6.54 3.83 5.56
C THR A 90 -6.89 4.39 4.19
N LEU A 91 -7.79 5.38 4.18
CA LEU A 91 -8.11 6.16 2.99
C LEU A 91 -7.08 7.28 2.85
N VAL A 92 -6.54 7.45 1.64
CA VAL A 92 -5.47 8.42 1.34
C VAL A 92 -5.91 9.27 0.16
N ARG A 93 -5.64 10.57 0.24
CA ARG A 93 -5.73 11.49 -0.88
C ARG A 93 -4.35 12.02 -1.23
N LEU A 94 -4.01 11.97 -2.51
CA LEU A 94 -2.77 12.53 -3.06
C LEU A 94 -2.98 13.94 -3.59
N LYS A 95 -1.89 14.69 -3.69
CA LYS A 95 -1.85 16.00 -4.34
C LYS A 95 -1.98 15.85 -5.86
N THR A 96 -2.76 16.75 -6.47
CA THR A 96 -2.95 16.88 -7.93
C THR A 96 -1.96 17.83 -8.55
#